data_AF-A0A8H5BMQ0-F1
#
_entry.id   AF-A0A8H5BMQ0-F1
#
_cell.length_a   1.000
_cell.length_b   1.000
_cell.length_c   1.000
_cell.angle_alpha   90.00
_cell.angle_beta   90.00
_cell.angle_gamma   90.00
#
_symmetry.space_group_name_H-M   'P 1'
#
loop_
_entity.id
_entity.type
_entity.pdbx_description
1 polymer ?
#
loop_
_entity_poly.entity_id
_entity_poly.type
_entity_poly.pdbx_seq_one_letter_code
_entity_poly.pdbx_strand_id
1 'polypeptide(L)'
;MSDSDFVNLPSPTSSPQFLNVTISVPPRLLDQAQMNDRDELRTITDRILTPIHDFGDPLGGDHPHPETSESTDGADLDAISSPDGGSDQSTLELSSFLPIVQALSSVLHAGIPGSPDDRYYFRGTPLEAEIKGLESLAQRVDAFNLTKSSHQHIPIAMLLSLMRIRRWSGPFFLGLKTLRVTDANVDTMAFLDLFYSPTLRSFELTDFNSWSDSCINDLQNFLHNLPPEAPNISLIKLLLDGSTLNVDIRWLDFVHLRELHLSNVAIAHWQLLHNLSELPSLRIIDLKFAIPQSYSRQFSQENRGEGDWDAIVDSPQRGTPTGFRDLTVLRIGAVIEVLDDLVGMVASNRLQELDMNLLSYSDPPPKETYTPVTPKRLARRRAFIKTKANFTPRNEDSYFFFLLSKLLQRCSTAKCIGLGQSQGFTGLGQLQRDHFIPSTVFDELLQGGIEHLTIRGWKFSFSVPAVIEAVGRNPHLRSLSFPVDFCASDAAAPQGFPLSALSSIAHVFPNLMSFQGYVIRNISGVPDFFPVDSVPKNPHYALRSLSLGDGQLHWDSEDKHYTLRVAFYLDRLFPNLQNIVAGDGKGGDDWRFIERAVKMCQACRASS
;
A
#
# COMPACT_ATOMS: atom_id res chain seq x y z
N MET A 1 51.43 38.75 -35.42
CA MET A 1 51.13 38.10 -36.73
C MET A 1 51.71 36.69 -36.66
N SER A 2 51.02 35.71 -37.27
CA SER A 2 50.94 34.26 -36.94
C SER A 2 49.93 34.00 -35.80
N ASP A 3 48.76 33.41 -36.06
CA ASP A 3 48.41 32.02 -36.46
C ASP A 3 47.87 31.30 -35.22
N SER A 4 46.78 30.53 -35.19
CA SER A 4 45.60 30.31 -36.03
C SER A 4 44.77 29.34 -35.18
N ASP A 5 43.51 29.68 -34.90
CA ASP A 5 42.59 28.91 -34.06
C ASP A 5 42.25 27.55 -34.68
N PHE A 6 42.43 26.47 -33.93
CA PHE A 6 41.82 25.17 -34.18
C PHE A 6 40.96 24.77 -32.98
N VAL A 7 39.65 24.91 -33.14
CA VAL A 7 38.63 24.34 -32.26
C VAL A 7 38.40 22.89 -32.68
N ASN A 8 38.70 21.96 -31.78
CA ASN A 8 38.37 20.54 -31.94
C ASN A 8 36.86 20.33 -31.74
N LEU A 9 36.18 19.86 -32.78
CA LEU A 9 34.84 19.25 -32.69
C LEU A 9 34.98 17.74 -32.48
N PRO A 10 34.28 17.12 -31.52
CA PRO A 10 34.17 15.67 -31.47
C PRO A 10 33.05 15.17 -32.40
N SER A 11 33.39 14.15 -33.19
CA SER A 11 32.54 13.42 -34.12
C SER A 11 31.43 12.61 -33.40
N PRO A 12 30.22 12.47 -33.97
CA PRO A 12 29.24 11.52 -33.48
C PRO A 12 29.49 10.16 -34.14
N THR A 13 29.98 9.19 -33.37
CA THR A 13 29.94 7.77 -33.78
C THR A 13 28.84 7.07 -33.00
N SER A 14 27.74 6.84 -33.69
CA SER A 14 26.66 5.97 -33.31
C SER A 14 27.06 4.51 -33.55
N SER A 15 26.69 3.65 -32.61
CA SER A 15 26.31 2.26 -32.87
C SER A 15 25.31 1.87 -31.79
N PRO A 16 24.05 1.56 -32.13
CA PRO A 16 23.09 1.07 -31.15
C PRO A 16 23.47 -0.36 -30.74
N GLN A 17 23.68 -0.57 -29.44
CA GLN A 17 23.82 -1.89 -28.88
C GLN A 17 22.45 -2.59 -28.92
N PHE A 18 22.36 -3.68 -29.68
CA PHE A 18 21.20 -4.56 -29.67
C PHE A 18 21.16 -5.31 -28.34
N LEU A 19 20.18 -4.97 -27.51
CA LEU A 19 19.82 -5.75 -26.33
C LEU A 19 18.99 -6.95 -26.80
N ASN A 20 19.59 -8.13 -26.80
CA ASN A 20 18.88 -9.39 -26.93
C ASN A 20 18.03 -9.61 -25.67
N VAL A 21 16.74 -9.31 -25.76
CA VAL A 21 15.76 -9.70 -24.74
C VAL A 21 15.20 -11.06 -25.13
N THR A 22 15.62 -12.10 -24.40
CA THR A 22 14.99 -13.41 -24.44
C THR A 22 13.68 -13.32 -23.66
N ILE A 23 12.54 -13.25 -24.37
CA ILE A 23 11.22 -13.32 -23.75
C ILE A 23 10.89 -14.79 -23.49
N SER A 24 10.86 -15.17 -22.22
CA SER A 24 10.33 -16.46 -21.77
C SER A 24 8.81 -16.41 -21.82
N VAL A 25 8.21 -17.20 -22.73
CA VAL A 25 6.75 -17.32 -22.87
C VAL A 25 6.22 -18.38 -21.90
N PRO A 26 5.26 -18.08 -21.01
CA PRO A 26 4.63 -19.08 -20.17
C PRO A 26 3.79 -20.07 -21.00
N PRO A 27 3.88 -21.38 -20.75
CA PRO A 27 3.31 -22.41 -21.63
C PRO A 27 1.83 -22.63 -21.32
N ARG A 28 0.93 -21.75 -21.79
CA ARG A 28 -0.53 -21.99 -21.77
C ARG A 28 -1.33 -21.28 -22.88
N LEU A 29 -0.79 -21.15 -24.09
CA LEU A 29 -1.57 -20.72 -25.27
C LEU A 29 -1.01 -21.32 -26.57
N LEU A 30 -0.82 -22.64 -26.61
CA LEU A 30 -0.40 -23.36 -27.83
C LEU A 30 -1.24 -24.61 -28.17
N ASP A 31 -2.46 -24.73 -27.63
CA ASP A 31 -3.35 -25.89 -27.88
C ASP A 31 -4.72 -25.53 -28.49
N GLN A 32 -4.91 -24.33 -29.03
CA GLN A 32 -6.19 -23.92 -29.66
C GLN A 32 -6.08 -23.50 -31.13
N ALA A 33 -5.01 -23.88 -31.81
CA ALA A 33 -4.85 -23.64 -33.25
C ALA A 33 -4.36 -24.88 -34.02
N GLN A 34 -4.85 -26.08 -33.66
CA GLN A 34 -4.75 -27.28 -34.50
C GLN A 34 -5.89 -28.25 -34.16
N MET A 35 -7.13 -27.94 -34.55
CA MET A 35 -8.23 -28.93 -34.62
C MET A 35 -9.42 -28.37 -35.41
N ASN A 36 -9.19 -28.00 -36.67
CA ASN A 36 -10.24 -27.72 -37.66
C ASN A 36 -9.84 -28.43 -38.95
N ASP A 37 -10.03 -29.75 -39.00
CA ASP A 37 -10.18 -30.56 -40.22
C ASP A 37 -10.16 -32.04 -39.83
N ARG A 38 -11.33 -32.62 -39.54
CA ARG A 38 -11.56 -34.08 -39.66
C ARG A 38 -12.98 -34.60 -39.43
N ASP A 39 -13.96 -33.77 -39.06
CA ASP A 39 -15.33 -34.23 -38.76
C ASP A 39 -16.40 -33.96 -39.85
N GLU A 40 -16.05 -33.35 -40.98
CA GLU A 40 -16.99 -33.13 -42.10
C GLU A 40 -17.10 -34.28 -43.13
N LEU A 41 -16.46 -35.43 -42.89
CA LEU A 41 -16.46 -36.56 -43.85
C LEU A 41 -17.01 -37.89 -43.31
N ARG A 42 -17.75 -37.89 -42.20
CA ARG A 42 -18.33 -39.13 -41.63
C ARG A 42 -19.84 -39.18 -41.44
N THR A 43 -20.59 -38.11 -41.70
CA THR A 43 -22.06 -38.10 -41.45
C THR A 43 -22.89 -37.89 -42.72
N ILE A 44 -22.33 -38.26 -43.88
CA ILE A 44 -23.06 -38.45 -45.14
C ILE A 44 -23.58 -39.91 -45.27
N THR A 45 -23.27 -40.78 -44.30
CA THR A 45 -23.55 -42.22 -44.43
C THR A 45 -24.85 -42.70 -43.74
N ASP A 46 -25.47 -41.92 -42.86
CA ASP A 46 -26.65 -42.38 -42.08
C ASP A 46 -28.00 -41.84 -42.56
N ARG A 47 -28.10 -41.47 -43.84
CA ARG A 47 -29.36 -41.03 -44.48
C ARG A 47 -30.05 -42.08 -45.36
N ILE A 48 -29.79 -43.37 -45.13
CA ILE A 48 -30.48 -44.45 -45.85
C ILE A 48 -30.98 -45.48 -44.83
N LEU A 49 -32.31 -45.67 -44.82
CA LEU A 49 -33.15 -46.64 -44.08
C LEU A 49 -34.03 -46.06 -42.95
N THR A 50 -35.21 -45.56 -43.33
CA THR A 50 -36.46 -45.71 -42.54
C THR A 50 -37.23 -46.92 -43.11
N PRO A 51 -38.06 -47.64 -42.31
CA PRO A 51 -39.50 -47.30 -42.27
C PRO A 51 -40.30 -47.59 -40.97
N ILE A 52 -41.20 -46.65 -40.63
CA ILE A 52 -42.68 -46.72 -40.38
C ILE A 52 -43.29 -47.39 -39.11
N HIS A 53 -44.34 -46.70 -38.58
CA HIS A 53 -45.48 -47.04 -37.67
C HIS A 53 -45.29 -46.75 -36.15
N ASP A 54 -46.22 -46.22 -35.34
CA ASP A 54 -47.55 -45.57 -35.48
C ASP A 54 -48.09 -45.20 -34.05
N PHE A 55 -49.11 -44.33 -33.96
CA PHE A 55 -49.98 -43.96 -32.80
C PHE A 55 -49.33 -43.29 -31.55
N GLY A 56 -49.88 -42.26 -30.90
CA GLY A 56 -51.15 -41.52 -31.02
C GLY A 56 -51.29 -40.58 -29.80
N ASP A 57 -51.82 -39.39 -30.04
CA ASP A 57 -52.38 -38.46 -29.04
C ASP A 57 -53.72 -39.04 -28.49
N PRO A 58 -54.23 -38.66 -27.29
CA PRO A 58 -54.92 -37.36 -27.17
C PRO A 58 -55.03 -36.67 -25.78
N LEU A 59 -55.27 -35.33 -25.82
CA LEU A 59 -56.28 -34.49 -25.10
C LEU A 59 -56.42 -34.65 -23.56
N GLY A 60 -56.61 -33.63 -22.71
CA GLY A 60 -57.09 -32.25 -22.81
C GLY A 60 -57.75 -31.88 -21.44
N GLY A 61 -58.01 -30.59 -21.15
CA GLY A 61 -58.98 -30.21 -20.10
C GLY A 61 -58.67 -29.00 -19.19
N ASP A 62 -59.06 -27.82 -19.67
CA ASP A 62 -59.76 -26.67 -19.06
C ASP A 62 -59.82 -26.35 -17.52
N HIS A 63 -59.72 -25.03 -17.30
CA HIS A 63 -60.12 -24.11 -16.21
C HIS A 63 -61.49 -24.37 -15.50
N PRO A 64 -61.87 -23.76 -14.32
CA PRO A 64 -61.75 -22.30 -14.00
C PRO A 64 -61.63 -21.83 -12.52
N HIS A 65 -61.54 -20.49 -12.38
CA HIS A 65 -61.66 -19.57 -11.21
C HIS A 65 -62.97 -19.71 -10.39
N PRO A 66 -63.08 -19.22 -9.11
CA PRO A 66 -63.40 -17.79 -8.83
C PRO A 66 -62.93 -17.13 -7.49
N GLU A 67 -62.87 -15.79 -7.56
CA GLU A 67 -63.20 -14.66 -6.63
C GLU A 67 -63.27 -14.75 -5.09
N THR A 68 -62.78 -13.67 -4.41
CA THR A 68 -63.41 -12.78 -3.37
C THR A 68 -62.27 -12.03 -2.61
N SER A 69 -62.05 -10.70 -2.70
CA SER A 69 -62.74 -9.49 -2.18
C SER A 69 -62.57 -9.20 -0.67
N GLU A 70 -61.92 -8.06 -0.33
CA GLU A 70 -62.10 -7.15 0.84
C GLU A 70 -60.91 -6.15 0.84
N SER A 71 -61.01 -4.88 0.44
CA SER A 71 -61.66 -3.68 1.03
C SER A 71 -61.17 -3.25 2.42
N THR A 72 -60.37 -2.18 2.48
CA THR A 72 -60.54 -1.11 3.49
C THR A 72 -59.89 0.19 3.03
N ASP A 73 -60.71 1.25 3.02
CA ASP A 73 -60.40 2.66 2.81
C ASP A 73 -59.54 3.27 3.93
N GLY A 74 -58.85 4.38 3.63
CA GLY A 74 -58.71 5.46 4.61
C GLY A 74 -57.48 6.38 4.52
N ALA A 75 -57.70 7.57 3.97
CA ALA A 75 -57.09 8.87 4.29
C ALA A 75 -55.82 9.33 3.52
N ASP A 76 -56.11 10.20 2.54
CA ASP A 76 -55.26 11.29 2.02
C ASP A 76 -54.70 12.20 3.12
N LEU A 77 -53.46 12.68 2.91
CA LEU A 77 -53.01 14.05 3.20
C LEU A 77 -51.62 14.30 2.55
N ASP A 78 -51.65 15.08 1.46
CA ASP A 78 -50.60 15.94 0.89
C ASP A 78 -49.13 15.50 0.95
N ALA A 79 -48.70 14.75 -0.07
CA ALA A 79 -47.31 14.66 -0.48
C ALA A 79 -47.10 15.45 -1.78
N ILE A 80 -46.32 16.53 -1.69
CA ILE A 80 -45.71 17.18 -2.84
C ILE A 80 -44.74 16.16 -3.44
N SER A 81 -45.18 15.50 -4.51
CA SER A 81 -44.38 14.60 -5.33
C SER A 81 -43.24 15.38 -5.97
N SER A 82 -42.05 15.30 -5.37
CA SER A 82 -40.80 15.42 -6.12
C SER A 82 -40.80 14.31 -7.17
N PRO A 83 -40.56 14.59 -8.46
CA PRO A 83 -40.43 13.54 -9.45
C PRO A 83 -39.11 12.82 -9.19
N ASP A 84 -39.16 11.79 -8.34
CA ASP A 84 -38.12 10.79 -8.19
C ASP A 84 -38.18 9.87 -9.41
N GLY A 85 -37.91 10.46 -10.58
CA GLY A 85 -37.63 9.77 -11.81
C GLY A 85 -36.22 9.23 -11.72
N GLY A 86 -36.02 8.22 -10.88
CA GLY A 86 -34.82 7.41 -10.79
C GLY A 86 -34.62 6.62 -12.07
N SER A 87 -34.23 7.30 -13.16
CA SER A 87 -33.53 6.62 -14.22
C SER A 87 -32.19 6.21 -13.62
N ASP A 88 -32.03 4.93 -13.31
CA ASP A 88 -30.74 4.27 -13.07
C ASP A 88 -29.86 4.48 -14.32
N GLN A 89 -29.33 5.68 -14.47
CA GLN A 89 -28.32 5.95 -15.48
C GLN A 89 -27.08 5.22 -15.03
N SER A 90 -26.79 4.11 -15.69
CA SER A 90 -25.63 3.29 -15.41
C SER A 90 -24.38 4.17 -15.41
N THR A 91 -23.68 4.17 -14.28
CA THR A 91 -22.39 4.85 -14.14
C THR A 91 -21.34 4.21 -15.03
N LEU A 92 -20.35 5.00 -15.46
CA LEU A 92 -19.33 4.57 -16.41
C LEU A 92 -17.93 4.71 -15.79
N GLU A 93 -17.20 3.60 -15.73
CA GLU A 93 -15.77 3.60 -15.43
C GLU A 93 -14.97 3.61 -16.73
N LEU A 94 -14.07 4.58 -16.88
CA LEU A 94 -13.21 4.72 -18.06
C LEU A 94 -11.75 4.52 -17.71
N SER A 95 -11.06 3.67 -18.46
CA SER A 95 -9.59 3.51 -18.41
C SER A 95 -8.86 4.24 -19.53
N SER A 96 -9.61 4.90 -20.41
CA SER A 96 -9.11 5.52 -21.63
C SER A 96 -10.10 6.56 -22.11
N PHE A 97 -9.60 7.56 -22.83
CA PHE A 97 -10.43 8.53 -23.55
C PHE A 97 -10.98 7.98 -24.87
N LEU A 98 -10.61 6.76 -25.27
CA LEU A 98 -11.06 6.16 -26.53
C LEU A 98 -12.59 6.06 -26.65
N PRO A 99 -13.35 5.62 -25.63
CA PRO A 99 -14.82 5.56 -25.74
C PRO A 99 -15.45 6.94 -25.95
N ILE A 100 -14.85 7.98 -25.36
CA ILE A 100 -15.25 9.38 -25.51
C ILE A 100 -14.99 9.84 -26.94
N VAL A 101 -13.83 9.51 -27.49
CA VAL A 101 -13.44 9.82 -28.86
C VAL A 101 -14.29 9.07 -29.89
N GLN A 102 -14.58 7.80 -29.64
CA GLN A 102 -15.40 6.95 -30.52
C GLN A 102 -16.88 7.37 -30.55
N ALA A 103 -17.37 8.09 -29.54
CA ALA A 103 -18.72 8.65 -29.54
C ALA A 103 -18.88 9.80 -30.55
N LEU A 104 -17.79 10.36 -31.07
CA LEU A 104 -17.80 11.44 -32.04
C LEU A 104 -17.71 10.87 -33.46
N SER A 105 -18.82 10.89 -34.20
CA SER A 105 -18.86 10.44 -35.61
C SER A 105 -18.02 11.30 -36.55
N SER A 106 -17.67 12.53 -36.14
CA SER A 106 -16.75 13.43 -36.81
C SER A 106 -15.28 13.06 -36.64
N VAL A 107 -14.93 12.03 -35.87
CA VAL A 107 -13.54 11.58 -35.73
C VAL A 107 -13.23 10.48 -36.73
N LEU A 108 -12.18 10.69 -37.52
CA LEU A 108 -11.58 9.68 -38.38
C LEU A 108 -10.40 9.04 -37.66
N HIS A 109 -10.42 7.72 -37.61
CA HIS A 109 -9.29 6.91 -37.23
C HIS A 109 -8.44 6.64 -38.47
N ALA A 110 -7.16 7.02 -38.44
CA ALA A 110 -6.21 6.78 -39.51
C ALA A 110 -4.97 6.08 -38.92
N GLY A 111 -4.85 4.78 -39.19
CA GLY A 111 -3.74 3.95 -38.72
C GLY A 111 -4.18 2.52 -38.43
N ILE A 112 -3.20 1.65 -38.17
CA ILE A 112 -3.46 0.31 -37.62
C ILE A 112 -3.50 0.47 -36.10
N PRO A 113 -4.57 0.03 -35.40
CA PRO A 113 -4.63 0.10 -33.94
C PRO A 113 -3.38 -0.49 -33.29
N GLY A 114 -2.73 0.29 -32.41
CA GLY A 114 -1.49 -0.11 -31.73
C GLY A 114 -0.20 0.07 -32.53
N SER A 115 -0.26 0.59 -33.75
CA SER A 115 0.90 1.07 -34.50
C SER A 115 1.36 2.44 -33.96
N PRO A 116 2.65 2.81 -34.05
CA PRO A 116 3.10 4.19 -33.84
C PRO A 116 2.40 5.21 -34.77
N ASP A 117 1.80 4.76 -35.87
CA ASP A 117 1.00 5.59 -36.78
C ASP A 117 -0.49 5.68 -36.40
N ASP A 118 -0.91 5.14 -35.25
CA ASP A 118 -2.28 5.23 -34.76
C ASP A 118 -2.67 6.68 -34.41
N ARG A 119 -3.38 7.35 -35.34
CA ARG A 119 -3.75 8.77 -35.23
C ARG A 119 -5.25 8.99 -35.40
N TYR A 120 -5.77 9.95 -34.65
CA TYR A 120 -7.17 10.40 -34.72
C TYR A 120 -7.24 11.82 -35.26
N TYR A 121 -8.14 12.07 -36.21
CA TYR A 121 -8.32 13.36 -36.88
C TYR A 121 -9.79 13.78 -36.87
N PHE A 122 -10.07 15.07 -36.73
CA PHE A 122 -11.42 15.58 -36.97
C PHE A 122 -11.72 15.73 -38.46
N ARG A 123 -12.85 15.18 -38.90
CA ARG A 123 -13.49 15.45 -40.19
C ARG A 123 -14.37 16.68 -40.08
N GLY A 124 -13.74 17.85 -40.07
CA GLY A 124 -14.44 19.14 -39.96
C GLY A 124 -14.82 19.50 -38.53
N THR A 125 -15.77 20.41 -38.36
CA THR A 125 -16.25 20.86 -37.05
C THR A 125 -17.26 19.86 -36.46
N PRO A 126 -17.09 19.40 -35.21
CA PRO A 126 -18.05 18.51 -34.57
C PRO A 126 -19.45 19.09 -34.55
N LEU A 127 -20.45 18.26 -34.83
CA LEU A 127 -21.86 18.66 -34.82
C LEU A 127 -22.32 18.91 -33.37
N GLU A 128 -23.29 19.81 -33.20
CA GLU A 128 -23.85 20.14 -31.88
C GLU A 128 -24.43 18.91 -31.16
N ALA A 129 -25.05 17.99 -31.90
CA ALA A 129 -25.58 16.76 -31.35
C ALA A 129 -24.49 15.83 -30.79
N GLU A 130 -23.32 15.78 -31.44
CA GLU A 130 -22.18 14.98 -30.97
C GLU A 130 -21.62 15.54 -29.67
N ILE A 131 -21.58 16.87 -29.54
CA ILE A 131 -21.09 17.54 -28.34
C ILE A 131 -22.07 17.33 -27.18
N LYS A 132 -23.37 17.42 -27.42
CA LYS A 132 -24.37 17.06 -26.39
C LYS A 132 -24.26 15.60 -25.97
N GLY A 133 -23.98 14.70 -26.94
CA GLY A 133 -23.68 13.30 -26.66
C GLY A 133 -22.42 13.13 -25.81
N LEU A 134 -21.38 13.89 -26.12
CA LEU A 134 -20.12 13.93 -25.38
C LEU A 134 -20.28 14.45 -23.96
N GLU A 135 -21.01 15.55 -23.78
CA GLU A 135 -21.37 16.13 -22.48
C GLU A 135 -22.17 15.12 -21.64
N SER A 136 -23.18 14.50 -22.25
CA SER A 136 -23.98 13.46 -21.59
C SER A 136 -23.12 12.26 -21.20
N LEU A 137 -22.19 11.84 -22.06
CA LEU A 137 -21.24 10.77 -21.75
C LEU A 137 -20.31 11.17 -20.60
N ALA A 138 -19.70 12.35 -20.66
CA ALA A 138 -18.76 12.86 -19.66
C ALA A 138 -19.43 13.05 -18.28
N GLN A 139 -20.71 13.42 -18.25
CA GLN A 139 -21.51 13.50 -17.02
C GLN A 139 -21.75 12.12 -16.37
N ARG A 140 -21.74 11.04 -17.15
CA ARG A 140 -21.94 9.67 -16.66
C ARG A 140 -20.66 9.00 -16.16
N VAL A 141 -19.50 9.58 -16.47
CA VAL A 141 -18.21 9.09 -16.01
C VAL A 141 -18.08 9.40 -14.52
N ASP A 142 -18.11 8.35 -13.69
CA ASP A 142 -17.94 8.50 -12.24
C ASP A 142 -16.56 8.03 -11.76
N ALA A 143 -15.87 7.20 -12.53
CA ALA A 143 -14.51 6.78 -12.24
C ALA A 143 -13.64 6.85 -13.50
N PHE A 144 -12.43 7.38 -13.37
CA PHE A 144 -11.45 7.45 -14.45
C PHE A 144 -10.10 6.91 -13.98
N ASN A 145 -9.56 5.92 -14.70
CA ASN A 145 -8.24 5.35 -14.48
C ASN A 145 -7.31 5.73 -15.63
N LEU A 146 -6.39 6.64 -15.37
CA LEU A 146 -5.43 7.17 -16.31
C LEU A 146 -4.10 6.41 -16.17
N THR A 147 -3.89 5.45 -17.06
CA THR A 147 -2.66 4.64 -17.12
C THR A 147 -1.78 5.09 -18.28
N LYS A 148 -0.46 4.91 -18.19
CA LYS A 148 0.43 5.01 -19.37
C LYS A 148 -0.04 4.07 -20.47
N SER A 149 -0.64 4.61 -21.52
CA SER A 149 -0.98 3.83 -22.70
C SER A 149 0.30 3.52 -23.46
N SER A 150 0.83 2.31 -23.32
CA SER A 150 2.03 1.87 -24.05
C SER A 150 1.85 1.89 -25.58
N HIS A 151 0.62 1.96 -26.09
CA HIS A 151 0.32 1.81 -27.52
C HIS A 151 -0.77 2.74 -28.09
N GLN A 152 -1.26 3.73 -27.34
CA GLN A 152 -2.27 4.67 -27.85
C GLN A 152 -1.83 6.10 -27.54
N HIS A 153 -0.99 6.64 -28.42
CA HIS A 153 -0.34 7.94 -28.25
C HIS A 153 -1.29 9.14 -28.36
N ILE A 154 -2.55 8.97 -28.78
CA ILE A 154 -3.44 10.11 -29.03
C ILE A 154 -4.90 9.77 -28.67
N PRO A 155 -5.40 10.29 -27.52
CA PRO A 155 -6.69 11.00 -27.58
C PRO A 155 -6.77 12.32 -26.77
N ILE A 156 -5.80 12.67 -25.91
CA ILE A 156 -5.97 13.83 -25.00
C ILE A 156 -5.77 15.18 -25.71
N ALA A 157 -4.77 15.30 -26.58
CA ALA A 157 -4.60 16.51 -27.40
C ALA A 157 -5.84 16.80 -28.28
N MET A 158 -6.54 15.75 -28.69
CA MET A 158 -7.78 15.84 -29.46
C MET A 158 -8.93 16.39 -28.59
N LEU A 159 -9.07 15.89 -27.35
CA LEU A 159 -9.98 16.43 -26.36
C LEU A 159 -9.70 17.90 -26.01
N LEU A 160 -8.43 18.26 -25.81
CA LEU A 160 -8.05 19.66 -25.60
C LEU A 160 -8.42 20.54 -26.80
N SER A 161 -8.29 20.01 -28.01
CA SER A 161 -8.68 20.73 -29.22
C SER A 161 -10.19 20.96 -29.26
N LEU A 162 -11.01 19.97 -28.89
CA LEU A 162 -12.45 20.12 -28.73
C LEU A 162 -12.81 21.20 -27.70
N MET A 163 -12.18 21.15 -26.53
CA MET A 163 -12.44 22.10 -25.46
C MET A 163 -12.06 23.53 -25.86
N ARG A 164 -10.93 23.71 -26.57
CA ARG A 164 -10.51 25.01 -27.11
C ARG A 164 -11.48 25.54 -28.15
N ILE A 165 -11.94 24.71 -29.08
CA ILE A 165 -12.91 25.11 -30.12
C ILE A 165 -14.20 25.63 -29.48
N ARG A 166 -14.63 25.02 -28.38
CA ARG A 166 -15.88 25.38 -27.69
C ARG A 166 -15.72 26.38 -26.55
N ARG A 167 -14.50 26.83 -26.26
CA ARG A 167 -14.19 27.72 -25.11
C ARG A 167 -14.79 27.19 -23.81
N TRP A 168 -14.68 25.88 -23.59
CA TRP A 168 -15.19 25.23 -22.40
C TRP A 168 -14.53 25.85 -21.16
N SER A 169 -15.33 26.43 -20.26
CA SER A 169 -14.84 27.27 -19.15
C SER A 169 -15.01 26.61 -17.78
N GLY A 170 -15.12 25.29 -17.74
CA GLY A 170 -15.41 24.53 -16.53
C GLY A 170 -14.97 23.08 -16.64
N PRO A 171 -15.15 22.29 -15.56
CA PRO A 171 -14.75 20.90 -15.50
C PRO A 171 -15.46 20.07 -16.57
N PHE A 172 -14.71 19.23 -17.28
CA PHE A 172 -15.25 18.38 -18.34
C PHE A 172 -16.03 17.19 -17.77
N PHE A 173 -15.53 16.60 -16.68
CA PHE A 173 -16.15 15.44 -16.03
C PHE A 173 -16.93 15.83 -14.78
N LEU A 174 -18.09 16.47 -14.97
CA LEU A 174 -18.95 16.95 -13.86
C LEU A 174 -19.42 15.84 -12.90
N GLY A 175 -19.49 14.58 -13.36
CA GLY A 175 -19.93 13.43 -12.56
C GLY A 175 -18.80 12.62 -11.92
N LEU A 176 -17.53 13.00 -12.14
CA LEU A 176 -16.37 12.24 -11.69
C LEU A 176 -16.28 12.20 -10.17
N LYS A 177 -16.24 10.99 -9.61
CA LYS A 177 -16.08 10.72 -8.17
C LYS A 177 -14.69 10.19 -7.84
N THR A 178 -14.07 9.43 -8.74
CA THR A 178 -12.77 8.80 -8.51
C THR A 178 -11.84 9.05 -9.67
N LEU A 179 -10.68 9.64 -9.39
CA LEU A 179 -9.58 9.78 -10.34
C LEU A 179 -8.41 8.92 -9.86
N ARG A 180 -8.04 7.90 -10.63
CA ARG A 180 -6.84 7.12 -10.42
C ARG A 180 -5.87 7.37 -11.56
N VAL A 181 -4.61 7.60 -11.22
CA VAL A 181 -3.51 7.82 -12.17
C VAL A 181 -2.41 6.84 -11.84
N THR A 182 -2.03 5.99 -12.78
CA THR A 182 -1.01 4.94 -12.57
C THR A 182 0.05 4.98 -13.66
N ASP A 183 1.32 4.76 -13.29
CA ASP A 183 2.46 4.83 -14.22
C ASP A 183 2.51 6.15 -15.02
N ALA A 184 2.07 7.27 -14.42
CA ALA A 184 1.95 8.50 -15.20
C ALA A 184 3.32 8.99 -15.74
N ASN A 185 3.24 9.82 -16.77
CA ASN A 185 4.37 10.48 -17.39
C ASN A 185 4.11 11.99 -17.51
N VAL A 186 5.08 12.74 -18.05
CA VAL A 186 4.95 14.20 -18.28
C VAL A 186 3.67 14.54 -19.02
N ASP A 187 3.36 13.81 -20.09
CA ASP A 187 2.17 14.07 -20.89
C ASP A 187 0.89 13.89 -20.07
N THR A 188 0.80 12.81 -19.30
CA THR A 188 -0.36 12.48 -18.48
C THR A 188 -0.63 13.55 -17.43
N MET A 189 0.43 14.06 -16.79
CA MET A 189 0.32 15.07 -15.73
C MET A 189 -0.15 16.44 -16.25
N ALA A 190 0.21 16.79 -17.49
CA ALA A 190 -0.20 18.04 -18.12
C ALA A 190 -1.73 18.17 -18.34
N PHE A 191 -2.49 17.09 -18.11
CA PHE A 191 -3.93 17.03 -18.33
C PHE A 191 -4.76 16.84 -17.06
N LEU A 192 -4.13 16.88 -15.87
CA LEU A 192 -4.85 16.71 -14.61
C LEU A 192 -5.99 17.74 -14.43
N ASP A 193 -5.80 18.95 -14.94
CA ASP A 193 -6.81 20.02 -14.90
C ASP A 193 -8.14 19.64 -15.60
N LEU A 194 -8.15 18.66 -16.49
CA LEU A 194 -9.38 18.18 -17.12
C LEU A 194 -10.31 17.43 -16.16
N PHE A 195 -9.73 16.93 -15.06
CA PHE A 195 -10.40 16.07 -14.10
C PHE A 195 -10.81 16.79 -12.82
N TYR A 196 -10.75 18.12 -12.79
CA TYR A 196 -11.49 18.87 -11.80
C TYR A 196 -12.97 18.46 -11.86
N SER A 197 -13.57 18.28 -10.71
CA SER A 197 -14.98 17.92 -10.62
C SER A 197 -15.51 18.18 -9.21
N PRO A 198 -16.67 18.85 -9.08
CA PRO A 198 -17.27 19.13 -7.78
C PRO A 198 -17.72 17.86 -7.04
N THR A 199 -17.89 16.75 -7.78
CA THR A 199 -18.26 15.45 -7.23
C THR A 199 -17.06 14.57 -6.88
N LEU A 200 -15.82 15.02 -7.12
CA LEU A 200 -14.62 14.23 -6.89
C LEU A 200 -14.45 13.95 -5.39
N ARG A 201 -14.31 12.67 -5.05
CA ARG A 201 -14.19 12.15 -3.67
C ARG A 201 -12.85 11.48 -3.40
N SER A 202 -12.20 10.96 -4.43
CA SER A 202 -10.94 10.22 -4.34
C SER A 202 -9.99 10.61 -5.48
N PHE A 203 -8.75 10.90 -5.10
CA PHE A 203 -7.64 11.08 -6.02
C PHE A 203 -6.49 10.15 -5.63
N GLU A 204 -6.07 9.28 -6.55
CA GLU A 204 -4.98 8.34 -6.36
C GLU A 204 -3.93 8.51 -7.48
N LEU A 205 -2.66 8.63 -7.11
CA LEU A 205 -1.51 8.62 -8.01
C LEU A 205 -0.52 7.55 -7.53
N THR A 206 -0.28 6.50 -8.33
CA THR A 206 0.61 5.38 -7.98
C THR A 206 1.62 5.06 -9.09
N ASP A 207 2.71 4.38 -8.71
CA ASP A 207 3.70 3.77 -9.61
C ASP A 207 4.42 4.77 -10.55
N PHE A 208 4.63 6.00 -10.09
CA PHE A 208 5.26 7.05 -10.88
C PHE A 208 6.78 7.07 -10.70
N ASN A 209 7.50 6.53 -11.68
CA ASN A 209 8.93 6.22 -11.56
C ASN A 209 9.89 7.33 -11.99
N SER A 210 9.43 8.37 -12.71
CA SER A 210 10.32 9.40 -13.29
C SER A 210 9.76 10.81 -13.17
N TRP A 211 10.20 11.55 -12.16
CA TRP A 211 9.78 12.93 -11.95
C TRP A 211 10.68 13.90 -12.71
N SER A 212 10.07 14.60 -13.66
CA SER A 212 10.59 15.90 -14.08
C SER A 212 10.07 16.98 -13.13
N ASP A 213 10.82 18.09 -13.00
CA ASP A 213 10.35 19.25 -12.24
C ASP A 213 9.00 19.77 -12.78
N SER A 214 8.74 19.63 -14.09
CA SER A 214 7.45 19.96 -14.69
C SER A 214 6.32 19.12 -14.11
N CYS A 215 6.49 17.79 -14.00
CA CYS A 215 5.46 16.91 -13.43
C CYS A 215 5.14 17.26 -11.97
N ILE A 216 6.18 17.60 -11.19
CA ILE A 216 6.00 18.01 -9.79
C ILE A 216 5.18 19.30 -9.75
N ASN A 217 5.52 20.28 -10.58
CA ASN A 217 4.81 21.55 -10.65
C ASN A 217 3.35 21.37 -11.10
N ASP A 218 3.10 20.54 -12.12
CA ASP A 218 1.75 20.24 -12.61
C ASP A 218 0.90 19.55 -11.53
N LEU A 219 1.48 18.59 -10.79
CA LEU A 219 0.81 17.99 -9.64
C LEU A 219 0.53 19.00 -8.53
N GLN A 220 1.50 19.84 -8.19
CA GLN A 220 1.35 20.85 -7.13
C GLN A 220 0.27 21.86 -7.50
N ASN A 221 0.22 22.30 -8.77
CA ASN A 221 -0.83 23.18 -9.28
C ASN A 221 -2.20 22.50 -9.21
N PHE A 222 -2.29 21.24 -9.64
CA PHE A 222 -3.52 20.46 -9.53
C PHE A 222 -4.01 20.36 -8.09
N LEU A 223 -3.13 19.97 -7.17
CA LEU A 223 -3.46 19.85 -5.76
C LEU A 223 -3.84 21.19 -5.12
N HIS A 224 -3.21 22.30 -5.53
CA HIS A 224 -3.53 23.64 -5.04
C HIS A 224 -4.94 24.10 -5.45
N ASN A 225 -5.38 23.77 -6.65
CA ASN A 225 -6.72 24.10 -7.15
C ASN A 225 -7.78 23.07 -6.75
N LEU A 226 -7.38 21.92 -6.21
CA LEU A 226 -8.30 20.85 -5.87
C LEU A 226 -9.32 21.20 -4.76
N PRO A 227 -8.99 21.93 -3.67
CA PRO A 227 -9.97 22.27 -2.63
C PRO A 227 -11.19 23.04 -3.15
N PRO A 228 -11.06 24.13 -3.93
CA PRO A 228 -12.24 24.83 -4.46
C PRO A 228 -12.99 24.03 -5.54
N GLU A 229 -12.28 23.25 -6.36
CA GLU A 229 -12.87 22.51 -7.47
C GLU A 229 -13.51 21.16 -7.05
N ALA A 230 -13.01 20.57 -5.97
CA ALA A 230 -13.44 19.27 -5.43
C ALA A 230 -13.60 19.36 -3.90
N PRO A 231 -14.53 20.18 -3.38
CA PRO A 231 -14.66 20.44 -1.95
C PRO A 231 -14.98 19.19 -1.13
N ASN A 232 -15.58 18.17 -1.75
CA ASN A 232 -15.99 16.91 -1.14
C ASN A 232 -14.91 15.82 -1.18
N ILE A 233 -13.67 16.16 -1.56
CA ILE A 233 -12.60 15.18 -1.59
C ILE A 233 -12.33 14.61 -0.20
N SER A 234 -12.30 13.29 -0.12
CA SER A 234 -12.22 12.53 1.12
C SER A 234 -10.98 11.64 1.21
N LEU A 235 -10.39 11.29 0.06
CA LEU A 235 -9.20 10.45 -0.05
C LEU A 235 -8.21 11.08 -1.02
N ILE A 236 -6.97 11.28 -0.56
CA ILE A 236 -5.82 11.61 -1.41
C ILE A 236 -4.72 10.58 -1.15
N LYS A 237 -4.26 9.93 -2.22
CA LYS A 237 -3.23 8.90 -2.14
C LYS A 237 -2.15 9.16 -3.20
N LEU A 238 -0.99 9.63 -2.76
CA LEU A 238 0.18 9.90 -3.59
C LEU A 238 1.27 8.89 -3.22
N LEU A 239 1.32 7.76 -3.94
CA LEU A 239 2.33 6.73 -3.79
C LEU A 239 3.40 6.90 -4.87
N LEU A 240 4.44 7.64 -4.51
CA LEU A 240 5.51 8.04 -5.40
C LEU A 240 6.75 7.19 -5.12
N ASP A 241 7.31 6.61 -6.17
CA ASP A 241 8.53 5.83 -6.11
C ASP A 241 9.70 6.66 -6.64
N GLY A 242 10.84 6.58 -5.97
CA GLY A 242 12.11 7.12 -6.47
C GLY A 242 12.31 8.64 -6.39
N SER A 243 11.28 9.50 -6.38
CA SER A 243 11.47 10.95 -6.24
C SER A 243 10.70 11.61 -5.10
N THR A 244 11.34 12.63 -4.52
CA THR A 244 10.84 13.28 -3.31
C THR A 244 9.77 14.30 -3.62
N LEU A 245 8.60 14.17 -3.00
CA LEU A 245 7.55 15.19 -3.09
C LEU A 245 7.84 16.32 -2.12
N ASN A 246 8.12 17.51 -2.65
CA ASN A 246 8.08 18.70 -1.84
C ASN A 246 6.62 19.13 -1.69
N VAL A 247 6.03 18.83 -0.53
CA VAL A 247 4.65 19.18 -0.23
C VAL A 247 4.62 20.65 0.16
N ASP A 248 4.11 21.49 -0.75
CA ASP A 248 3.73 22.85 -0.39
C ASP A 248 2.61 22.79 0.66
N ILE A 249 2.61 23.69 1.62
CA ILE A 249 1.61 23.79 2.67
C ILE A 249 0.26 24.30 2.13
N ARG A 250 0.28 25.01 1.01
CA ARG A 250 -0.85 25.82 0.51
C ARG A 250 -2.03 25.04 -0.07
N TRP A 251 -1.97 23.71 -0.16
CA TRP A 251 -3.10 22.91 -0.66
C TRP A 251 -3.92 22.23 0.45
N LEU A 252 -3.64 22.50 1.72
CA LEU A 252 -4.27 21.80 2.87
C LEU A 252 -5.59 22.43 3.35
N ASP A 253 -6.40 22.99 2.46
CA ASP A 253 -7.70 23.59 2.80
C ASP A 253 -8.88 22.59 2.68
N PHE A 254 -8.60 21.29 2.80
CA PHE A 254 -9.61 20.24 2.60
C PHE A 254 -10.45 19.97 3.85
N VAL A 255 -11.64 20.57 3.93
CA VAL A 255 -12.57 20.38 5.05
C VAL A 255 -13.04 18.92 5.20
N HIS A 256 -13.19 18.19 4.10
CA HIS A 256 -13.75 16.84 4.06
C HIS A 256 -12.73 15.71 3.90
N LEU A 257 -11.42 16.02 3.89
CA LEU A 257 -10.38 15.01 3.74
C LEU A 257 -10.35 14.08 4.96
N ARG A 258 -10.54 12.79 4.72
CA ARG A 258 -10.55 11.73 5.75
C ARG A 258 -9.30 10.87 5.71
N GLU A 259 -8.77 10.64 4.52
CA GLU A 259 -7.66 9.72 4.29
C GLU A 259 -6.57 10.41 3.47
N LEU A 260 -5.36 10.42 4.01
CA LEU A 260 -4.19 10.97 3.36
C LEU A 260 -3.06 9.95 3.38
N HIS A 261 -2.64 9.53 2.20
CA HIS A 261 -1.50 8.65 2.01
C HIS A 261 -0.46 9.36 1.16
N LEU A 262 0.73 9.59 1.70
CA LEU A 262 1.84 10.22 1.01
C LEU A 262 3.09 9.35 1.18
N SER A 263 3.73 8.96 0.08
CA SER A 263 5.05 8.34 0.11
C SER A 263 6.11 9.21 -0.53
N ASN A 264 7.35 8.96 -0.09
CA ASN A 264 8.54 9.69 -0.49
C ASN A 264 8.41 11.21 -0.28
N VAL A 265 7.78 11.62 0.82
CA VAL A 265 7.63 13.04 1.17
C VAL A 265 8.99 13.59 1.56
N ALA A 266 9.42 14.71 0.96
CA ALA A 266 10.61 15.41 1.43
C ALA A 266 10.44 15.75 2.92
N ILE A 267 11.53 15.72 3.71
CA ILE A 267 11.45 15.81 5.17
C ILE A 267 10.48 16.90 5.60
N ALA A 268 9.38 16.49 6.26
CA ALA A 268 8.32 17.39 6.66
C ALA A 268 8.90 18.48 7.54
N HIS A 269 8.61 19.72 7.16
CA HIS A 269 8.62 20.79 8.12
C HIS A 269 7.50 20.55 9.14
N TRP A 270 7.74 20.87 10.41
CA TRP A 270 6.72 20.96 11.48
C TRP A 270 5.41 21.58 10.98
N GLN A 271 5.49 22.57 10.09
CA GLN A 271 4.35 23.26 9.51
C GLN A 271 3.42 22.32 8.71
N LEU A 272 3.95 21.31 8.01
CA LEU A 272 3.12 20.31 7.34
C LEU A 272 2.27 19.53 8.37
N LEU A 273 2.92 18.99 9.40
CA LEU A 273 2.22 18.27 10.47
C LEU A 273 1.20 19.16 11.19
N HIS A 274 1.55 20.43 11.44
CA HIS A 274 0.66 21.44 11.98
C HIS A 274 -0.61 21.57 11.15
N ASN A 275 -0.49 21.81 9.85
CA ASN A 275 -1.66 22.02 9.01
C ASN A 275 -2.49 20.74 8.86
N LEU A 276 -1.84 19.57 8.76
CA LEU A 276 -2.55 18.29 8.77
C LEU A 276 -3.34 18.10 10.06
N SER A 277 -2.83 18.56 11.21
CA SER A 277 -3.54 18.46 12.49
C SER A 277 -4.75 19.38 12.61
N GLU A 278 -4.82 20.42 11.79
CA GLU A 278 -5.96 21.34 11.74
C GLU A 278 -7.07 20.83 10.78
N LEU A 279 -6.84 19.73 10.05
CA LEU A 279 -7.86 19.13 9.18
C LEU A 279 -8.92 18.40 10.03
N PRO A 280 -10.18 18.90 10.07
CA PRO A 280 -11.16 18.43 11.06
C PRO A 280 -11.69 17.02 10.78
N SER A 281 -11.65 16.58 9.52
CA SER A 281 -12.21 15.29 9.09
C SER A 281 -11.16 14.17 9.02
N LEU A 282 -9.88 14.48 9.26
CA LEU A 282 -8.78 13.57 8.97
C LEU A 282 -8.73 12.41 9.98
N ARG A 283 -8.83 11.17 9.48
CA ARG A 283 -8.93 9.93 10.27
C ARG A 283 -7.81 8.95 9.98
N ILE A 284 -7.26 8.96 8.77
CA ILE A 284 -6.19 8.05 8.35
C ILE A 284 -5.05 8.90 7.80
N ILE A 285 -3.87 8.70 8.38
CA ILE A 285 -2.62 9.31 7.93
C ILE A 285 -1.62 8.19 7.67
N ASP A 286 -1.10 8.12 6.45
CA ASP A 286 0.00 7.24 6.07
C ASP A 286 1.10 8.08 5.40
N LEU A 287 2.15 8.41 6.16
CA LEU A 287 3.24 9.28 5.71
C LEU A 287 4.55 8.49 5.68
N LYS A 288 5.11 8.29 4.50
CA LYS A 288 6.45 7.72 4.32
C LYS A 288 7.38 8.80 3.82
N PHE A 289 8.27 9.27 4.68
CA PHE A 289 9.26 10.28 4.33
C PHE A 289 10.39 9.68 3.49
N ALA A 290 10.88 10.47 2.56
CA ALA A 290 12.11 10.19 1.85
C ALA A 290 13.30 10.36 2.80
N ILE A 291 14.30 9.48 2.71
CA ILE A 291 15.63 9.74 3.26
C ILE A 291 16.38 10.52 2.17
N PRO A 292 16.63 11.83 2.33
CA PRO A 292 17.21 12.58 1.24
C PRO A 292 18.66 12.14 1.03
N GLN A 293 18.99 11.70 -0.18
CA GLN A 293 20.35 11.24 -0.52
C GLN A 293 21.40 12.35 -0.33
N SER A 294 20.98 13.63 -0.35
CA SER A 294 21.83 14.81 -0.24
C SER A 294 21.78 15.52 1.14
N TYR A 295 21.13 14.93 2.15
CA TYR A 295 20.87 15.61 3.43
C TYR A 295 22.11 15.96 4.27
N SER A 296 23.32 15.58 3.84
CA SER A 296 24.54 15.78 4.62
C SER A 296 25.02 17.24 4.72
N ARG A 297 24.47 18.22 3.98
CA ARG A 297 25.02 19.60 3.99
C ARG A 297 24.04 20.79 4.05
N GLN A 298 22.90 20.80 3.35
CA GLN A 298 22.14 22.05 3.14
C GLN A 298 21.10 22.38 4.24
N PHE A 299 20.39 21.39 4.78
CA PHE A 299 19.28 21.67 5.70
C PHE A 299 19.73 22.27 7.05
N SER A 300 20.96 21.96 7.46
CA SER A 300 21.58 22.58 8.64
C SER A 300 22.02 24.02 8.42
N GLN A 301 22.05 24.55 7.20
CA GLN A 301 22.48 25.92 6.92
C GLN A 301 21.30 26.84 6.54
N GLU A 302 20.32 26.38 5.76
CA GLU A 302 19.21 27.24 5.35
C GLU A 302 18.16 27.46 6.44
N ASN A 303 17.92 26.46 7.31
CA ASN A 303 17.07 26.62 8.49
C ASN A 303 17.80 27.19 9.73
N ARG A 304 19.02 27.72 9.55
CA ARG A 304 19.74 28.53 10.56
C ARG A 304 19.35 29.99 10.55
N GLY A 305 18.48 30.44 9.63
CA GLY A 305 17.80 31.71 9.83
C GLY A 305 17.19 31.68 11.22
N GLU A 306 17.68 32.54 12.12
CA GLU A 306 17.11 32.85 13.44
C GLU A 306 15.71 33.48 13.25
N GLY A 307 14.83 32.81 12.50
CA GLY A 307 13.41 32.95 12.67
C GLY A 307 13.14 32.54 14.10
N ASP A 308 12.82 33.54 14.91
CA ASP A 308 12.66 33.52 16.35
C ASP A 308 11.66 32.42 16.78
N TRP A 309 12.15 31.18 16.91
CA TRP A 309 11.37 30.06 17.40
C TRP A 309 10.87 30.34 18.82
N ASP A 310 11.63 31.11 19.59
CA ASP A 310 11.23 31.56 20.93
C ASP A 310 10.03 32.53 20.78
N ALA A 311 9.98 33.44 19.80
CA ALA A 311 8.77 34.23 19.53
C ALA A 311 7.57 33.42 18.99
N ILE A 312 7.79 32.31 18.27
CA ILE A 312 6.68 31.44 17.80
C ILE A 312 6.11 30.60 18.96
N VAL A 313 6.97 30.11 19.87
CA VAL A 313 6.58 29.28 21.01
C VAL A 313 6.06 30.12 22.18
N ASP A 314 6.60 31.32 22.41
CA ASP A 314 6.18 32.24 23.46
C ASP A 314 5.07 33.21 23.03
N SER A 315 4.58 33.13 21.78
CA SER A 315 3.42 33.91 21.35
C SER A 315 2.18 33.42 22.11
N PRO A 316 1.61 34.21 23.05
CA PRO A 316 0.49 33.79 23.90
C PRO A 316 -0.83 33.63 23.15
N GLN A 317 -0.84 33.89 21.83
CA GLN A 317 -2.02 33.94 20.99
C GLN A 317 -2.17 32.73 20.05
N ARG A 318 -1.18 31.86 19.91
CA ARG A 318 -1.40 30.58 19.23
C ARG A 318 -1.95 29.60 20.26
N GLY A 319 -3.26 29.37 20.19
CA GLY A 319 -3.89 28.26 20.91
C GLY A 319 -3.05 27.00 20.72
N THR A 320 -2.89 26.21 21.78
CA THR A 320 -2.25 24.89 21.68
C THR A 320 -2.81 24.18 20.45
N PRO A 321 -1.97 23.76 19.48
CA PRO A 321 -2.42 23.19 18.22
C PRO A 321 -3.51 22.17 18.49
N THR A 322 -4.61 22.23 17.72
CA THR A 322 -5.82 21.47 18.08
C THR A 322 -5.57 19.97 18.06
N GLY A 323 -4.48 19.55 17.42
CA GLY A 323 -3.92 18.20 17.48
C GLY A 323 -4.77 17.22 16.69
N PHE A 324 -4.20 16.07 16.36
CA PHE A 324 -4.94 15.03 15.67
C PHE A 324 -5.97 14.39 16.63
N ARG A 325 -7.22 14.89 16.64
CA ARG A 325 -8.25 14.48 17.61
C ARG A 325 -9.05 13.24 17.17
N ASP A 326 -9.31 13.10 15.88
CA ASP A 326 -10.17 12.05 15.32
C ASP A 326 -9.41 10.94 14.58
N LEU A 327 -8.08 10.91 14.75
CA LEU A 327 -7.21 9.97 14.07
C LEU A 327 -7.47 8.53 14.53
N THR A 328 -7.76 7.65 13.58
CA THR A 328 -8.01 6.22 13.80
C THR A 328 -6.84 5.34 13.36
N VAL A 329 -6.11 5.78 12.32
CA VAL A 329 -4.95 5.07 11.78
C VAL A 329 -3.82 6.07 11.60
N LEU A 330 -2.66 5.76 12.17
CA LEU A 330 -1.43 6.51 12.00
C LEU A 330 -0.33 5.56 11.54
N ARG A 331 0.08 5.70 10.28
CA ARG A 331 1.26 5.02 9.73
C ARG A 331 2.28 6.09 9.40
N ILE A 332 3.47 6.03 9.97
CA ILE A 332 4.52 6.99 9.70
C ILE A 332 5.88 6.32 9.59
N GLY A 333 6.58 6.56 8.49
CA GLY A 333 8.00 6.28 8.34
C GLY A 333 8.77 7.58 8.30
N ALA A 334 9.44 7.97 9.40
CA ALA A 334 10.15 9.25 9.47
C ALA A 334 11.45 9.21 10.29
N VAL A 335 12.23 10.27 10.17
CA VAL A 335 13.40 10.53 11.04
C VAL A 335 12.92 10.98 12.42
N ILE A 336 13.80 10.85 13.42
CA ILE A 336 13.41 10.98 14.82
C ILE A 336 12.84 12.36 15.20
N GLU A 337 13.30 13.43 14.55
CA GLU A 337 12.82 14.79 14.79
C GLU A 337 11.35 14.97 14.38
N VAL A 338 10.95 14.37 13.25
CA VAL A 338 9.57 14.42 12.74
C VAL A 338 8.65 13.58 13.64
N LEU A 339 9.14 12.44 14.14
CA LEU A 339 8.41 11.61 15.09
C LEU A 339 8.17 12.34 16.42
N ASP A 340 9.17 13.07 16.93
CA ASP A 340 9.06 13.88 18.15
C ASP A 340 7.97 14.94 18.03
N ASP A 341 8.01 15.68 16.92
CA ASP A 341 7.03 16.68 16.57
C ASP A 341 5.62 16.08 16.49
N LEU A 342 5.46 14.95 15.77
CA LEU A 342 4.19 14.26 15.65
C LEU A 342 3.63 13.79 17.01
N VAL A 343 4.45 13.17 17.87
CA VAL A 343 4.01 12.69 19.18
C VAL A 343 3.47 13.83 20.05
N GLY A 344 4.02 15.03 19.90
CA GLY A 344 3.49 16.25 20.53
C GLY A 344 2.05 16.57 20.11
N MET A 345 1.68 16.25 18.86
CA MET A 345 0.44 16.68 18.21
C MET A 345 -0.67 15.63 18.22
N VAL A 346 -0.36 14.35 18.40
CA VAL A 346 -1.39 13.31 18.48
C VAL A 346 -2.13 13.42 19.81
N ALA A 347 -3.42 13.73 19.71
CA ALA A 347 -4.35 13.88 20.83
C ALA A 347 -5.56 12.92 20.74
N SER A 348 -5.54 11.99 19.80
CA SER A 348 -6.66 11.10 19.51
C SER A 348 -6.79 10.01 20.55
N ASN A 349 -8.00 9.86 21.10
CA ASN A 349 -8.40 8.71 21.90
C ASN A 349 -9.03 7.59 21.04
N ARG A 350 -9.09 7.77 19.72
CA ARG A 350 -9.70 6.83 18.76
C ARG A 350 -8.67 6.06 17.94
N LEU A 351 -7.38 6.23 18.23
CA LEU A 351 -6.32 5.59 17.47
C LEU A 351 -6.39 4.06 17.66
N GLN A 352 -6.71 3.34 16.58
CA GLN A 352 -6.82 1.88 16.58
C GLN A 352 -5.55 1.22 16.02
N GLU A 353 -4.91 1.88 15.04
CA GLU A 353 -3.70 1.40 14.41
C GLU A 353 -2.59 2.45 14.47
N LEU A 354 -1.42 2.01 14.93
CA LEU A 354 -0.20 2.80 15.00
C LEU A 354 0.95 1.99 14.36
N ASP A 355 1.42 2.39 13.18
CA ASP A 355 2.63 1.84 12.56
C ASP A 355 3.71 2.94 12.52
N MET A 356 4.77 2.79 13.31
CA MET A 356 5.89 3.74 13.36
C MET A 356 7.16 3.08 12.83
N ASN A 357 7.73 3.65 11.78
CA ASN A 357 8.96 3.20 11.17
C ASN A 357 10.06 4.27 11.31
N LEU A 358 11.13 3.94 12.04
CA LEU A 358 12.29 4.82 12.16
C LEU A 358 13.13 4.76 10.90
N LEU A 359 13.30 5.91 10.25
CA LEU A 359 14.23 6.09 9.14
C LEU A 359 15.61 6.45 9.69
N SER A 360 16.58 5.53 9.57
CA SER A 360 17.95 5.76 10.01
C SER A 360 18.82 6.25 8.85
N TYR A 361 19.64 7.26 9.10
CA TYR A 361 20.68 7.69 8.16
C TYR A 361 21.80 6.64 8.13
N SER A 362 22.14 6.14 6.94
CA SER A 362 23.22 5.18 6.75
C SER A 362 24.61 5.83 6.91
N ASP A 363 24.76 7.10 6.53
CA ASP A 363 26.03 7.80 6.60
C ASP A 363 26.15 8.72 7.83
N PRO A 364 27.18 8.56 8.69
CA PRO A 364 27.59 9.68 9.53
C PRO A 364 28.02 10.82 8.60
N PRO A 365 27.55 12.06 8.82
CA PRO A 365 27.92 13.18 7.96
C PRO A 365 29.46 13.29 7.90
N PRO A 366 30.05 13.56 6.72
CA PRO A 366 31.49 13.61 6.55
C PRO A 366 32.13 14.55 7.58
N LYS A 367 33.09 14.03 8.36
CA LYS A 367 33.69 14.70 9.52
C LYS A 367 34.30 16.08 9.22
N GLU A 368 34.62 16.37 7.96
CA GLU A 368 35.46 17.50 7.56
C GLU A 368 34.74 18.83 7.36
N THR A 369 33.41 18.90 7.42
CA THR A 369 32.66 20.18 7.27
C THR A 369 31.52 20.35 8.26
N TYR A 370 31.48 19.53 9.30
CA TYR A 370 30.49 19.66 10.36
C TYR A 370 30.84 20.87 11.24
N THR A 371 30.38 22.07 10.86
CA THR A 371 30.06 23.05 11.91
C THR A 371 28.90 22.41 12.67
N PRO A 372 29.11 21.95 13.92
CA PRO A 372 28.06 21.27 14.66
C PRO A 372 26.78 22.09 14.55
N VAL A 373 25.68 21.46 14.12
CA VAL A 373 24.32 21.99 14.36
C VAL A 373 24.37 22.56 15.76
N THR A 374 24.19 23.88 15.88
CA THR A 374 24.55 24.61 17.09
C THR A 374 23.96 23.83 18.24
N PRO A 375 24.79 23.32 19.18
CA PRO A 375 24.35 22.43 20.24
C PRO A 375 23.13 22.99 20.96
N LYS A 376 22.90 24.29 20.93
CA LYS A 376 21.74 24.99 21.47
C LYS A 376 20.36 24.40 21.11
N ARG A 377 20.00 24.00 19.88
CA ARG A 377 18.60 23.56 19.63
C ARG A 377 18.32 22.16 20.18
N LEU A 378 19.21 21.21 19.88
CA LEU A 378 19.18 19.86 20.42
C LEU A 378 19.51 19.85 21.92
N ALA A 379 20.38 20.72 22.43
CA ALA A 379 20.67 20.87 23.85
C ALA A 379 19.60 21.64 24.62
N ARG A 380 18.87 22.59 24.01
CA ARG A 380 17.69 23.24 24.62
C ARG A 380 16.51 22.28 24.64
N ARG A 381 16.24 21.54 23.55
CA ARG A 381 15.25 20.44 23.58
C ARG A 381 15.66 19.33 24.55
N ARG A 382 16.92 18.89 24.55
CA ARG A 382 17.45 17.95 25.57
C ARG A 382 17.39 18.57 26.97
N ALA A 383 17.58 19.88 27.14
CA ALA A 383 17.43 20.55 28.44
C ALA A 383 15.97 20.61 28.89
N PHE A 384 15.03 20.84 27.98
CA PHE A 384 13.59 20.80 28.23
C PHE A 384 13.09 19.38 28.58
N ILE A 385 13.61 18.36 27.88
CA ILE A 385 13.36 16.95 28.20
C ILE A 385 14.01 16.59 29.54
N LYS A 386 15.24 17.07 29.80
CA LYS A 386 15.92 16.91 31.10
C LYS A 386 15.12 17.51 32.25
N THR A 387 14.55 18.70 32.10
CA THR A 387 13.79 19.36 33.17
C THR A 387 12.42 18.73 33.43
N LYS A 388 11.81 18.06 32.44
CA LYS A 388 10.50 17.41 32.63
C LYS A 388 10.54 15.91 32.96
N ALA A 389 11.61 15.17 32.64
CA ALA A 389 11.56 13.71 32.68
C ALA A 389 12.79 12.98 33.26
N ASN A 390 13.86 13.66 33.69
CA ASN A 390 15.13 13.01 34.11
C ASN A 390 15.69 11.98 33.10
N PHE A 391 15.27 12.04 31.83
CA PHE A 391 15.64 11.07 30.80
C PHE A 391 16.62 11.71 29.82
N THR A 392 17.80 11.12 29.68
CA THR A 392 18.78 11.47 28.64
C THR A 392 18.93 10.28 27.70
N PRO A 393 18.31 10.30 26.50
CA PRO A 393 18.47 9.21 25.55
C PRO A 393 19.95 9.07 25.19
N ARG A 394 20.46 7.84 25.26
CA ARG A 394 21.86 7.53 24.94
C ARG A 394 22.11 7.50 23.44
N ASN A 395 21.10 7.14 22.66
CA ASN A 395 21.12 7.01 21.20
C ASN A 395 19.71 7.29 20.62
N GLU A 396 19.61 7.29 19.29
CA GLU A 396 18.35 7.48 18.55
C GLU A 396 17.30 6.43 18.91
N ASP A 397 17.70 5.15 19.03
CA ASP A 397 16.81 4.05 19.41
C ASP A 397 16.14 4.32 20.76
N SER A 398 16.91 4.69 21.78
CA SER A 398 16.38 5.02 23.11
C SER A 398 15.40 6.19 23.05
N TYR A 399 15.62 7.16 22.16
CA TYR A 399 14.72 8.28 22.00
C TYR A 399 13.45 7.88 21.26
N PHE A 400 13.56 7.06 20.21
CA PHE A 400 12.42 6.49 19.48
C PHE A 400 11.48 5.75 20.42
N PHE A 401 12.01 4.87 21.27
CA PHE A 401 11.18 4.12 22.22
C PHE A 401 10.59 5.00 23.33
N PHE A 402 11.30 6.06 23.75
CA PHE A 402 10.71 7.06 24.63
C PHE A 402 9.51 7.77 23.99
N LEU A 403 9.62 8.15 22.71
CA LEU A 403 8.52 8.77 21.97
C LEU A 403 7.33 7.82 21.80
N LEU A 404 7.61 6.55 21.46
CA LEU A 404 6.61 5.50 21.38
C LEU A 404 5.86 5.34 22.71
N SER A 405 6.57 5.24 23.84
CA SER A 405 5.99 5.18 25.19
C SER A 405 5.02 6.33 25.44
N LYS A 406 5.43 7.56 25.11
CA LYS A 406 4.59 8.75 25.26
C LYS A 406 3.35 8.72 24.39
N LEU A 407 3.47 8.20 23.17
CA LEU A 407 2.34 8.07 22.27
C LEU A 407 1.34 7.01 22.76
N LEU A 408 1.83 5.86 23.23
CA LEU A 408 1.00 4.77 23.75
C LEU A 408 0.28 5.16 25.05
N GLN A 409 0.92 5.93 25.92
CA GLN A 409 0.28 6.50 27.11
C GLN A 409 -0.94 7.38 26.77
N ARG A 410 -0.93 8.01 25.59
CA ARG A 410 -2.05 8.84 25.09
C ARG A 410 -3.07 8.02 24.30
N CYS A 411 -2.61 6.98 23.61
CA CYS A 411 -3.38 6.21 22.64
C CYS A 411 -3.67 4.79 23.16
N SER A 412 -4.30 4.68 24.33
CA SER A 412 -4.59 3.38 24.96
C SER A 412 -5.56 2.48 24.19
N THR A 413 -6.23 3.01 23.17
CA THR A 413 -7.17 2.29 22.31
C THR A 413 -6.51 1.59 21.12
N ALA A 414 -5.20 1.77 20.93
CA ALA A 414 -4.47 1.14 19.84
C ALA A 414 -4.44 -0.39 20.01
N LYS A 415 -5.03 -1.09 19.04
CA LYS A 415 -5.08 -2.55 18.99
C LYS A 415 -4.02 -3.13 18.05
N CYS A 416 -3.61 -2.35 17.06
CA CYS A 416 -2.64 -2.75 16.05
C CYS A 416 -1.40 -1.86 16.18
N ILE A 417 -0.25 -2.45 16.48
CA ILE A 417 1.01 -1.74 16.61
C ILE A 417 2.04 -2.33 15.64
N GLY A 418 2.55 -1.49 14.76
CA GLY A 418 3.69 -1.74 13.88
C GLY A 418 4.91 -0.93 14.34
N LEU A 419 6.06 -1.59 14.45
CA LEU A 419 7.35 -0.99 14.76
C LEU A 419 8.33 -1.36 13.66
N GLY A 420 8.62 -0.41 12.79
CA GLY A 420 9.60 -0.55 11.72
C GLY A 420 10.92 0.13 12.07
N GLN A 421 11.99 -0.42 11.52
CA GLN A 421 13.22 0.30 11.25
C GLN A 421 13.52 0.07 9.78
N SER A 422 13.89 1.13 9.07
CA SER A 422 14.35 1.02 7.70
C SER A 422 15.59 1.85 7.52
N GLN A 423 16.58 1.23 6.88
CA GLN A 423 17.80 1.89 6.46
C GLN A 423 17.56 2.42 5.04
N GLY A 424 17.95 3.67 4.79
CA GLY A 424 17.99 4.17 3.43
C GLY A 424 18.96 3.33 2.61
N PHE A 425 18.52 2.89 1.43
CA PHE A 425 19.37 2.11 0.53
C PHE A 425 20.47 3.02 -0.04
N THR A 426 21.63 3.04 0.60
CA THR A 426 22.87 3.53 -0.02
C THR A 426 23.48 2.35 -0.76
N GLY A 427 23.51 2.39 -2.09
CA GLY A 427 23.98 1.31 -2.97
C GLY A 427 25.47 0.95 -2.84
N LEU A 428 26.09 1.25 -1.71
CA LEU A 428 27.48 0.95 -1.38
C LEU A 428 27.44 0.13 -0.09
N GLY A 429 27.96 -1.10 -0.12
CA GLY A 429 27.89 -2.11 0.95
C GLY A 429 28.45 -1.66 2.31
N GLN A 430 27.71 -0.81 3.00
CA GLN A 430 28.09 -0.17 4.25
C GLN A 430 27.70 -1.01 5.46
N LEU A 431 28.48 -0.84 6.53
CA LEU A 431 28.25 -1.43 7.85
C LEU A 431 26.87 -1.03 8.36
N GLN A 432 25.91 -1.96 8.27
CA GLN A 432 24.61 -1.79 8.89
C GLN A 432 24.81 -1.51 10.39
N ARG A 433 24.28 -0.39 10.88
CA ARG A 433 24.19 -0.21 12.32
C ARG A 433 23.15 -1.17 12.86
N ASP A 434 23.55 -1.89 13.90
CA ASP A 434 22.65 -2.76 14.62
C ASP A 434 21.74 -1.93 15.51
N HIS A 435 20.49 -1.80 15.09
CA HIS A 435 19.42 -1.20 15.90
C HIS A 435 18.75 -2.29 16.71
N PHE A 436 18.71 -2.11 18.04
CA PHE A 436 18.16 -3.10 18.95
C PHE A 436 16.92 -2.60 19.67
N ILE A 437 15.91 -3.45 19.78
CA ILE A 437 14.77 -3.20 20.67
C ILE A 437 15.19 -3.48 22.13
N PRO A 438 15.04 -2.51 23.04
CA PRO A 438 15.19 -2.73 24.48
C PRO A 438 14.04 -3.58 25.01
N SER A 439 14.32 -4.52 25.92
CA SER A 439 13.30 -5.37 26.53
C SER A 439 12.22 -4.58 27.29
N THR A 440 12.59 -3.44 27.87
CA THR A 440 11.70 -2.56 28.66
C THR A 440 10.53 -2.00 27.84
N VAL A 441 10.66 -1.95 26.50
CA VAL A 441 9.61 -1.44 25.61
C VAL A 441 8.39 -2.36 25.60
N PHE A 442 8.59 -3.66 25.79
CA PHE A 442 7.50 -4.62 25.85
C PHE A 442 6.61 -4.38 27.07
N ASP A 443 7.17 -3.98 28.21
CA ASP A 443 6.37 -3.67 29.39
C ASP A 443 5.42 -2.49 29.19
N GLU A 444 5.77 -1.55 28.31
CA GLU A 444 4.94 -0.39 27.96
C GLU A 444 3.95 -0.71 26.84
N LEU A 445 4.39 -1.42 25.79
CA LEU A 445 3.52 -1.88 24.71
C LEU A 445 2.36 -2.69 25.27
N LEU A 446 2.65 -3.68 26.10
CA LEU A 446 1.69 -4.70 26.50
C LEU A 446 0.71 -4.23 27.58
N GLN A 447 0.83 -2.99 28.07
CA GLN A 447 -0.20 -2.37 28.92
C GLN A 447 -1.48 -2.06 28.13
N GLY A 448 -1.37 -1.87 26.81
CA GLY A 448 -2.52 -1.72 25.92
C GLY A 448 -3.14 -3.07 25.61
N GLY A 449 -4.46 -3.09 25.35
CA GLY A 449 -5.17 -4.27 24.83
C GLY A 449 -4.81 -4.58 23.38
N ILE A 450 -3.51 -4.68 23.08
CA ILE A 450 -2.96 -4.92 21.74
C ILE A 450 -3.39 -6.31 21.28
N GLU A 451 -3.98 -6.36 20.08
CA GLU A 451 -4.36 -7.60 19.42
C GLU A 451 -3.34 -7.98 18.32
N HIS A 452 -2.67 -7.00 17.72
CA HIS A 452 -1.72 -7.21 16.63
C HIS A 452 -0.41 -6.46 16.88
N LEU A 453 0.71 -7.18 16.95
CA LEU A 453 2.05 -6.62 17.07
C LEU A 453 2.90 -7.02 15.87
N THR A 454 3.47 -6.04 15.18
CA THR A 454 4.39 -6.23 14.06
C THR A 454 5.69 -5.50 14.32
N ILE A 455 6.81 -6.18 14.14
CA ILE A 455 8.17 -5.64 14.32
C ILE A 455 8.96 -5.95 13.05
N ARG A 456 9.54 -4.92 12.43
CA ARG A 456 10.28 -4.99 11.15
C ARG A 456 11.62 -4.27 11.26
N GLY A 457 12.68 -4.84 10.69
CA GLY A 457 14.01 -4.20 10.63
C GLY A 457 14.78 -4.04 11.94
N TRP A 458 14.20 -4.41 13.08
CA TRP A 458 14.85 -4.33 14.38
C TRP A 458 15.53 -5.63 14.79
N LYS A 459 16.68 -5.55 15.47
CA LYS A 459 17.30 -6.70 16.16
C LYS A 459 16.84 -6.77 17.63
N PHE A 460 16.93 -7.94 18.26
CA PHE A 460 16.66 -8.10 19.69
C PHE A 460 17.97 -8.06 20.47
N SER A 461 18.04 -7.23 21.51
CA SER A 461 19.22 -7.15 22.39
C SER A 461 19.33 -8.31 23.39
N PHE A 462 18.39 -9.26 23.34
CA PHE A 462 18.21 -10.32 24.32
C PHE A 462 17.73 -11.61 23.66
N SER A 463 17.70 -12.69 24.44
CA SER A 463 17.37 -14.01 23.91
C SER A 463 15.89 -14.12 23.52
N VAL A 464 15.63 -14.94 22.50
CA VAL A 464 14.27 -15.27 22.03
C VAL A 464 13.30 -15.68 23.15
N PRO A 465 13.69 -16.55 24.11
CA PRO A 465 12.81 -16.90 25.23
C PRO A 465 12.36 -15.69 26.05
N ALA A 466 13.26 -14.73 26.30
CA ALA A 466 12.91 -13.52 27.04
C ALA A 466 11.98 -12.60 26.23
N VAL A 467 12.06 -12.59 24.89
CA VAL A 467 11.09 -11.89 24.02
C VAL A 467 9.71 -12.52 24.15
N ILE A 468 9.65 -13.85 24.06
CA ILE A 468 8.41 -14.60 24.16
C ILE A 468 7.77 -14.39 25.54
N GLU A 469 8.54 -14.48 26.62
CA GLU A 469 8.04 -14.27 27.98
C GLU A 469 7.54 -12.83 28.19
N ALA A 470 8.29 -11.84 27.70
CA ALA A 470 7.89 -10.44 27.81
C ALA A 470 6.58 -10.18 27.06
N VAL A 471 6.52 -10.51 25.76
CA VAL A 471 5.32 -10.37 24.90
C VAL A 471 4.14 -11.19 25.42
N GLY A 472 4.44 -12.35 26.03
CA GLY A 472 3.51 -13.28 26.65
C GLY A 472 2.61 -12.73 27.74
N ARG A 473 2.99 -11.59 28.32
CA ARG A 473 2.21 -10.91 29.34
C ARG A 473 0.89 -10.35 28.79
N ASN A 474 0.74 -10.23 27.48
CA ASN A 474 -0.50 -9.78 26.85
C ASN A 474 -1.39 -10.96 26.42
N PRO A 475 -2.50 -11.23 27.12
CA PRO A 475 -3.41 -12.34 26.81
C PRO A 475 -4.31 -12.08 25.57
N HIS A 476 -4.37 -10.83 25.10
CA HIS A 476 -5.22 -10.41 23.97
C HIS A 476 -4.53 -10.54 22.61
N LEU A 477 -3.24 -10.86 22.59
CA LEU A 477 -2.46 -10.92 21.35
C LEU A 477 -2.96 -12.04 20.44
N ARG A 478 -3.42 -11.66 19.24
CA ARG A 478 -3.92 -12.56 18.19
C ARG A 478 -2.96 -12.70 17.01
N SER A 479 -2.15 -11.67 16.76
CA SER A 479 -1.16 -11.69 15.69
C SER A 479 0.17 -11.17 16.19
N LEU A 480 1.24 -11.92 15.92
CA LEU A 480 2.60 -11.55 16.25
C LEU A 480 3.49 -11.72 15.03
N SER A 481 4.09 -10.63 14.58
CA SER A 481 5.00 -10.64 13.44
C SER A 481 6.36 -10.06 13.87
N PHE A 482 7.37 -10.89 13.81
CA PHE A 482 8.76 -10.54 14.05
C PHE A 482 9.53 -10.43 12.72
N PRO A 483 10.69 -9.76 12.73
CA PRO A 483 11.54 -9.63 11.55
C PRO A 483 11.85 -11.00 10.94
N VAL A 484 11.62 -11.08 9.64
CA VAL A 484 11.83 -12.28 8.82
C VAL A 484 13.23 -12.25 8.20
N ASP A 485 13.81 -11.06 8.08
CA ASP A 485 15.11 -10.83 7.44
C ASP A 485 16.19 -10.63 8.51
N PHE A 486 16.54 -11.69 9.23
CA PHE A 486 17.82 -11.67 9.95
C PHE A 486 18.91 -11.85 8.91
N CYS A 487 19.48 -10.73 8.45
CA CYS A 487 20.58 -10.76 7.52
C CYS A 487 21.75 -11.53 8.15
N ALA A 488 22.00 -12.75 7.67
CA ALA A 488 23.10 -13.62 8.09
C ALA A 488 24.47 -13.13 7.56
N SER A 489 24.60 -11.82 7.29
CA SER A 489 25.80 -11.25 6.68
C SER A 489 27.02 -11.31 7.60
N ASP A 490 26.80 -11.45 8.91
CA ASP A 490 27.87 -11.76 9.84
C ASP A 490 27.92 -13.27 10.08
N ALA A 491 29.08 -13.88 9.84
CA ALA A 491 29.40 -15.29 10.12
C ALA A 491 29.26 -15.69 11.61
N ALA A 492 28.72 -14.82 12.45
CA ALA A 492 28.50 -14.99 13.88
C ALA A 492 27.07 -15.47 14.15
N ALA A 493 26.84 -16.78 13.98
CA ALA A 493 25.65 -17.55 14.35
C ALA A 493 24.29 -17.06 13.78
N PRO A 494 23.45 -17.94 13.22
CA PRO A 494 22.12 -17.56 12.76
C PRO A 494 21.33 -16.95 13.94
N GLN A 495 20.82 -15.73 13.77
CA GLN A 495 19.92 -15.08 14.71
C GLN A 495 18.48 -15.35 14.27
N GLY A 496 17.65 -15.86 15.16
CA GLY A 496 16.29 -16.30 14.86
C GLY A 496 15.73 -17.27 15.88
N PHE A 497 14.49 -17.71 15.66
CA PHE A 497 13.76 -18.58 16.58
C PHE A 497 14.13 -20.04 16.31
N PRO A 498 14.73 -20.79 17.25
CA PRO A 498 14.85 -22.23 17.05
C PRO A 498 13.45 -22.85 16.92
N LEU A 499 13.30 -23.93 16.14
CA LEU A 499 11.99 -24.55 15.92
C LEU A 499 11.31 -24.99 17.23
N SER A 500 12.11 -25.37 18.23
CA SER A 500 11.65 -25.67 19.59
C SER A 500 11.00 -24.48 20.32
N ALA A 501 11.36 -23.23 19.97
CA ALA A 501 10.73 -22.03 20.54
C ALA A 501 9.24 -21.90 20.18
N LEU A 502 8.78 -22.54 19.10
CA LEU A 502 7.36 -22.59 18.77
C LEU A 502 6.55 -23.22 19.91
N SER A 503 7.10 -24.19 20.64
CA SER A 503 6.41 -24.79 21.79
C SER A 503 6.19 -23.77 22.91
N SER A 504 7.20 -22.92 23.17
CA SER A 504 7.07 -21.82 24.13
C SER A 504 6.05 -20.80 23.65
N ILE A 505 6.05 -20.46 22.35
CA ILE A 505 5.06 -19.54 21.76
C ILE A 505 3.64 -20.11 21.93
N ALA A 506 3.42 -21.39 21.61
CA ALA A 506 2.11 -22.02 21.78
C ALA A 506 1.64 -21.92 23.25
N HIS A 507 2.53 -22.27 24.18
CA HIS A 507 2.22 -22.27 25.60
C HIS A 507 1.91 -20.87 26.14
N VAL A 508 2.70 -19.88 25.73
CA VAL A 508 2.59 -18.51 26.20
C VAL A 508 1.44 -17.76 25.53
N PHE A 509 1.12 -18.07 24.28
CA PHE A 509 0.07 -17.41 23.51
C PHE A 509 -1.02 -18.39 23.03
N PRO A 510 -1.89 -18.88 23.93
CA PRO A 510 -2.93 -19.83 23.54
C PRO A 510 -3.91 -19.26 22.51
N ASN A 511 -4.15 -17.95 22.53
CA ASN A 511 -5.08 -17.25 21.63
C ASN A 511 -4.43 -16.73 20.33
N LEU A 512 -3.13 -16.98 20.11
CA LEU A 512 -2.44 -16.50 18.92
C LEU A 512 -3.00 -17.19 17.68
N MET A 513 -3.51 -16.40 16.73
CA MET A 513 -4.06 -16.90 15.47
C MET A 513 -3.03 -16.87 14.34
N SER A 514 -2.12 -15.90 14.37
CA SER A 514 -1.09 -15.71 13.35
C SER A 514 0.28 -15.46 13.98
N PHE A 515 1.29 -16.20 13.54
CA PHE A 515 2.68 -15.99 13.92
C PHE A 515 3.53 -15.83 12.65
N GLN A 516 4.38 -14.80 12.64
CA GLN A 516 5.39 -14.59 11.61
C GLN A 516 6.76 -14.37 12.26
N GLY A 517 7.79 -15.03 11.75
CA GLY A 517 9.17 -14.81 12.20
C GLY A 517 10.20 -15.65 11.47
N TYR A 518 11.47 -15.27 11.61
CA TYR A 518 12.60 -16.06 11.09
C TYR A 518 12.91 -17.25 12.01
N VAL A 519 12.56 -18.46 11.58
CA VAL A 519 12.84 -19.68 12.35
C VAL A 519 14.16 -20.29 11.88
N ILE A 520 15.15 -20.33 12.79
CA ILE A 520 16.39 -21.08 12.58
C ILE A 520 16.04 -22.56 12.59
N ARG A 521 16.52 -23.25 11.56
CA ARG A 521 16.31 -24.67 11.35
C ARG A 521 17.24 -25.53 12.22
N ASN A 522 17.26 -25.23 13.52
CA ASN A 522 17.91 -26.06 14.53
C ASN A 522 16.87 -27.00 15.15
N ILE A 523 16.99 -28.30 14.86
CA ILE A 523 16.15 -29.35 15.47
C ILE A 523 16.59 -29.73 16.87
N SER A 524 17.67 -29.15 17.40
CA SER A 524 18.03 -29.36 18.80
C SER A 524 16.85 -28.90 19.67
N GLY A 525 16.16 -29.85 20.29
CA GLY A 525 14.97 -29.62 21.10
C GLY A 525 13.64 -29.95 20.43
N VAL A 526 13.60 -30.33 19.14
CA VAL A 526 12.45 -31.02 18.57
C VAL A 526 12.53 -32.48 19.02
N PRO A 527 11.54 -33.05 19.71
CA PRO A 527 11.61 -34.47 20.11
C PRO A 527 11.70 -35.39 18.89
N ASP A 528 12.48 -36.49 18.97
CA ASP A 528 12.46 -37.54 17.93
C ASP A 528 11.12 -38.26 17.91
N PHE A 529 10.54 -38.40 19.11
CA PHE A 529 9.26 -39.00 19.35
C PHE A 529 8.54 -38.19 20.41
N PHE A 530 7.26 -37.93 20.20
CA PHE A 530 6.44 -37.37 21.27
C PHE A 530 5.75 -38.52 22.02
N PRO A 531 6.03 -38.72 23.31
CA PRO A 531 5.31 -39.69 24.12
C PRO A 531 3.81 -39.46 23.98
N VAL A 532 2.99 -40.50 23.79
CA VAL A 532 1.52 -40.35 23.62
C VAL A 532 0.91 -39.49 24.73
N ASP A 533 1.48 -39.57 25.93
CA ASP A 533 1.03 -38.84 27.12
C ASP A 533 1.50 -37.38 27.23
N SER A 534 2.41 -36.92 26.37
CA SER A 534 2.93 -35.54 26.41
C SER A 534 2.09 -34.54 25.63
N VAL A 535 1.01 -34.96 24.97
CA VAL A 535 0.04 -34.01 24.39
C VAL A 535 -0.67 -33.32 25.55
N PRO A 536 -0.67 -31.97 25.63
CA PRO A 536 -1.58 -31.28 26.52
C PRO A 536 -2.99 -31.79 26.21
N LYS A 537 -3.71 -32.33 27.21
CA LYS A 537 -5.04 -32.94 27.02
C LYS A 537 -6.10 -31.98 26.44
N ASN A 538 -5.78 -30.69 26.35
CA ASN A 538 -6.56 -29.66 25.67
C ASN A 538 -5.59 -28.66 24.98
N PRO A 539 -5.05 -28.95 23.79
CA PRO A 539 -4.27 -27.97 23.05
C PRO A 539 -5.25 -27.05 22.32
N HIS A 540 -5.96 -26.19 23.06
CA HIS A 540 -6.75 -25.10 22.48
C HIS A 540 -5.82 -23.98 21.98
N TYR A 541 -4.82 -24.34 21.18
CA TYR A 541 -3.99 -23.35 20.50
C TYR A 541 -4.75 -22.85 19.27
N ALA A 542 -4.94 -21.53 19.20
CA ALA A 542 -5.71 -20.88 18.16
C ALA A 542 -4.93 -20.65 16.85
N LEU A 543 -3.67 -21.08 16.77
CA LEU A 543 -2.79 -20.75 15.64
C LEU A 543 -3.30 -21.38 14.35
N ARG A 544 -3.58 -20.53 13.36
CA ARG A 544 -4.07 -20.90 12.03
C ARG A 544 -3.08 -20.58 10.91
N SER A 545 -2.24 -19.56 11.11
CA SER A 545 -1.27 -19.11 10.11
C SER A 545 0.13 -19.04 10.71
N LEU A 546 1.08 -19.67 10.03
CA LEU A 546 2.49 -19.67 10.39
C LEU A 546 3.30 -19.15 9.19
N SER A 547 3.89 -17.97 9.31
CA SER A 547 4.75 -17.37 8.28
C SER A 547 6.21 -17.44 8.70
N LEU A 548 7.06 -18.04 7.87
CA LEU A 548 8.43 -18.41 8.23
C LEU A 548 9.42 -17.83 7.25
N GLY A 549 10.48 -17.21 7.78
CA GLY A 549 11.52 -16.60 6.96
C GLY A 549 12.43 -17.55 6.23
N ASP A 550 13.16 -16.99 5.26
CA ASP A 550 14.04 -17.69 4.33
C ASP A 550 15.34 -18.16 5.02
N GLY A 551 15.21 -19.14 5.91
CA GLY A 551 16.38 -19.90 6.35
C GLY A 551 16.87 -20.76 5.19
N GLN A 552 17.97 -20.38 4.54
CA GLN A 552 18.62 -21.17 3.50
C GLN A 552 18.73 -22.62 3.94
N LEU A 553 18.10 -23.48 3.17
CA LEU A 553 18.19 -24.92 3.33
C LEU A 553 19.39 -25.44 2.58
N HIS A 554 20.47 -25.69 3.30
CA HIS A 554 21.39 -26.74 2.88
C HIS A 554 20.85 -28.07 3.40
N TRP A 555 19.76 -28.55 2.79
CA TRP A 555 19.47 -29.97 2.82
C TRP A 555 20.40 -30.62 1.81
N ASP A 556 21.24 -31.54 2.27
CA ASP A 556 21.51 -32.68 1.42
C ASP A 556 20.14 -33.32 1.18
N SER A 557 19.76 -33.46 -0.10
CA SER A 557 18.43 -33.84 -0.57
C SER A 557 17.89 -35.19 -0.05
N GLU A 558 18.60 -35.86 0.85
CA GLU A 558 18.32 -37.18 1.36
C GLU A 558 17.55 -37.19 2.69
N ASP A 559 17.51 -36.10 3.47
CA ASP A 559 16.88 -36.14 4.80
C ASP A 559 15.36 -35.88 4.77
N LYS A 560 14.60 -36.68 4.01
CA LYS A 560 13.12 -36.66 4.02
C LYS A 560 12.53 -36.94 5.39
N HIS A 561 13.27 -37.65 6.25
CA HIS A 561 12.88 -37.92 7.63
C HIS A 561 12.78 -36.63 8.46
N TYR A 562 13.68 -35.68 8.21
CA TYR A 562 13.62 -34.35 8.81
C TYR A 562 12.30 -33.64 8.55
N THR A 563 11.86 -33.56 7.28
CA THR A 563 10.63 -32.85 6.91
C THR A 563 9.42 -33.45 7.61
N LEU A 564 9.31 -34.79 7.61
CA LEU A 564 8.20 -35.48 8.25
C LEU A 564 8.20 -35.22 9.76
N ARG A 565 9.37 -35.26 10.41
CA ARG A 565 9.49 -34.95 11.84
C ARG A 565 9.01 -33.54 12.17
N VAL A 566 9.40 -32.55 11.36
CA VAL A 566 8.93 -31.16 11.52
C VAL A 566 7.42 -31.07 11.31
N ALA A 567 6.87 -31.74 10.30
CA ALA A 567 5.44 -31.75 10.04
C ALA A 567 4.65 -32.38 11.20
N PHE A 568 5.09 -33.52 11.74
CA PHE A 568 4.48 -34.14 12.93
C PHE A 568 4.58 -33.23 14.17
N TYR A 569 5.72 -32.57 14.35
CA TYR A 569 5.92 -31.60 15.42
C TYR A 569 4.91 -30.44 15.33
N LEU A 570 4.75 -29.86 14.13
CA LEU A 570 3.83 -28.75 13.90
C LEU A 570 2.35 -29.16 14.01
N ASP A 571 1.96 -30.31 13.45
CA ASP A 571 0.58 -30.80 13.56
C ASP A 571 0.17 -31.04 15.02
N ARG A 572 1.08 -31.61 15.81
CA ARG A 572 0.84 -31.89 17.22
C ARG A 572 0.77 -30.62 18.06
N LEU A 573 1.63 -29.65 17.74
CA LEU A 573 1.67 -28.39 18.46
C LEU A 573 0.52 -27.45 18.07
N PHE A 574 0.15 -27.45 16.79
CA PHE A 574 -0.86 -26.57 16.21
C PHE A 574 -1.87 -27.37 15.39
N PRO A 575 -2.79 -28.09 16.05
CA PRO A 575 -3.75 -28.96 15.35
C PRO A 575 -4.69 -28.19 14.41
N ASN A 576 -4.85 -26.88 14.61
CA ASN A 576 -5.68 -25.98 13.81
C ASN A 576 -4.91 -25.21 12.73
N LEU A 577 -3.64 -25.55 12.47
CA LEU A 577 -2.80 -24.85 11.52
C LEU A 577 -3.34 -25.05 10.10
N GLN A 578 -3.72 -23.96 9.42
CA GLN A 578 -4.33 -23.99 8.10
C GLN A 578 -3.31 -23.67 7.00
N ASN A 579 -2.46 -22.68 7.26
CA ASN A 579 -1.52 -22.14 6.29
C ASN A 579 -0.10 -22.08 6.86
N ILE A 580 0.86 -22.54 6.07
CA ILE A 580 2.29 -22.28 6.30
C ILE A 580 2.79 -21.47 5.11
N VAL A 581 3.10 -20.20 5.36
CA VAL A 581 3.61 -19.28 4.33
C VAL A 581 5.12 -19.20 4.47
N ALA A 582 5.84 -19.50 3.40
CA ALA A 582 7.26 -19.21 3.33
C ALA A 582 7.47 -17.77 2.87
N GLY A 583 8.43 -17.07 3.46
CA GLY A 583 8.92 -15.81 2.92
C GLY A 583 9.51 -15.98 1.52
N ASP A 584 9.60 -14.87 0.79
CA ASP A 584 10.17 -14.85 -0.56
C ASP A 584 11.66 -15.22 -0.51
N GLY A 585 12.03 -16.44 -0.96
CA GLY A 585 13.43 -16.88 -0.90
C GLY A 585 13.71 -18.36 -1.14
N LYS A 586 14.99 -18.74 -0.91
CA LYS A 586 15.58 -20.08 -1.06
C LYS A 586 15.17 -21.04 0.08
N GLY A 587 13.88 -21.38 0.10
CA GLY A 587 13.32 -22.36 1.03
C GLY A 587 11.81 -22.55 0.91
N GLY A 588 11.16 -21.90 -0.06
CA GLY A 588 9.71 -21.92 -0.22
C GLY A 588 9.13 -23.30 -0.54
N ASP A 589 9.80 -24.08 -1.40
CA ASP A 589 9.32 -25.41 -1.79
C ASP A 589 9.31 -26.41 -0.64
N ASP A 590 10.28 -26.28 0.26
CA ASP A 590 10.44 -27.13 1.41
C ASP A 590 9.36 -26.87 2.47
N TRP A 591 9.03 -25.60 2.71
CA TRP A 591 7.90 -25.22 3.56
C TRP A 591 6.56 -25.61 2.94
N ARG A 592 6.39 -25.50 1.61
CA ARG A 592 5.21 -26.05 0.91
C ARG A 592 5.11 -27.56 1.05
N PHE A 593 6.23 -28.27 1.08
CA PHE A 593 6.25 -29.71 1.33
C PHE A 593 5.88 -30.03 2.80
N ILE A 594 6.44 -29.31 3.77
CA ILE A 594 6.05 -29.40 5.19
C ILE A 594 4.56 -29.13 5.36
N GLU A 595 4.01 -28.09 4.73
CA GLU A 595 2.59 -27.76 4.78
C GLU A 595 1.71 -28.92 4.29
N ARG A 596 2.06 -29.52 3.15
CA ARG A 596 1.35 -30.70 2.63
C ARG A 596 1.42 -31.87 3.61
N ALA A 597 2.59 -32.13 4.20
CA ALA A 597 2.77 -33.19 5.18
C ALA A 597 1.96 -32.93 6.47
N VAL A 598 1.89 -31.68 6.94
CA VAL A 598 1.03 -31.29 8.08
C VAL A 598 -0.43 -31.56 7.78
N LYS A 599 -0.93 -31.14 6.60
CA LYS A 599 -2.32 -31.39 6.17
C LYS A 599 -2.64 -32.88 6.09
N MET A 600 -1.68 -33.71 5.66
CA MET A 600 -1.84 -35.17 5.68
C MET A 600 -1.95 -35.70 7.12
N CYS A 601 -1.12 -35.23 8.05
CA CYS A 601 -1.19 -35.63 9.46
C CYS A 601 -2.56 -35.27 10.08
N GLN A 602 -3.04 -34.05 9.81
CA GLN A 602 -4.35 -33.57 10.25
C GLN A 602 -5.50 -34.43 9.72
N ALA A 603 -5.45 -34.79 8.43
CA ALA A 603 -6.46 -35.66 7.81
C ALA A 603 -6.48 -37.06 8.44
N CYS A 604 -5.31 -37.65 8.69
CA CYS A 604 -5.21 -38.95 9.37
C CYS A 604 -5.81 -38.88 10.79
N ARG A 605 -5.50 -37.83 11.56
CA ARG A 605 -6.08 -37.63 12.90
C ARG A 605 -7.59 -37.43 12.89
N ALA A 606 -8.14 -36.75 11.88
CA ALA A 606 -9.58 -36.56 11.76
C ALA A 606 -10.34 -37.85 11.41
N SER A 607 -9.64 -38.85 10.87
CA SER A 607 -10.21 -40.15 10.49
C SER A 607 -10.14 -41.22 11.60
N SER A 608 -9.32 -41.01 12.62
CA SER A 608 -9.16 -41.86 13.82
C SER A 608 -10.09 -41.40 14.93
#